data_AF-A0A094EWR5-F1
#
_entry.id   AF-A0A094EWR5-F1
#
_cell.length_a   1.000
_cell.length_b   1.000
_cell.length_c   1.000
_cell.angle_alpha   90.00
_cell.angle_beta   90.00
_cell.angle_gamma   90.00
#
_symmetry.space_group_name_H-M   'P 1'
#
loop_
_entity.id
_entity.type
_entity.pdbx_description
1 polymer ?
#
loop_
_entity_poly.entity_id
_entity_poly.type
_entity_poly.pdbx_seq_one_letter_code
_entity_poly.pdbx_strand_id
1 'polypeptide(L)'
;MPTFNQLPFEIRAMIWKSTVEPRTVEVRVLPLEEGKVSHLVSLTPVPAPLQTCRKARNLGLYKQAFAEVEASASDGREERYVWLNLELDVVSIGPTHASWFRAVAPSIRWLQFACDFTWGSEFDFDFTFDSDEVHLYANVEQFYAVCTCGMEGWRGITEQLWFWRFAFEKLTLIDPFCGRVVKAVDMDSELEVQWRKFEDERQVEEARERQLEDRQLEEEEEINRT
;
A
#
# COMPACT_ATOMS: atom_id res chain seq x y z
N MET A 1 -29.70 -15.80 -31.68
CA MET A 1 -28.61 -14.90 -31.25
C MET A 1 -27.31 -15.68 -31.27
N PRO A 2 -26.20 -15.10 -31.76
CA PRO A 2 -24.89 -15.76 -31.68
C PRO A 2 -24.46 -15.92 -30.21
N THR A 3 -23.94 -17.09 -29.87
CA THR A 3 -23.39 -17.41 -28.55
C THR A 3 -21.90 -17.08 -28.50
N PHE A 4 -21.34 -16.85 -27.31
CA PHE A 4 -19.92 -16.50 -27.16
C PHE A 4 -18.99 -17.51 -27.86
N ASN A 5 -19.30 -18.81 -27.80
CA ASN A 5 -18.49 -19.86 -28.42
C ASN A 5 -18.47 -19.84 -29.95
N GLN A 6 -19.43 -19.17 -30.58
CA GLN A 6 -19.52 -19.01 -32.04
C GLN A 6 -18.69 -17.82 -32.55
N LEU A 7 -18.18 -16.98 -31.64
CA LEU A 7 -17.29 -15.88 -32.02
C LEU A 7 -15.91 -16.40 -32.46
N PRO A 8 -15.28 -15.75 -33.47
CA PRO A 8 -13.89 -16.04 -33.85
C PRO A 8 -12.94 -16.00 -32.65
N PHE A 9 -11.83 -16.73 -32.76
CA PHE A 9 -10.89 -16.86 -31.65
C PHE A 9 -10.40 -15.50 -31.15
N GLU A 10 -10.10 -14.60 -32.09
CA GLU A 10 -9.57 -13.27 -31.93
C GLU A 10 -10.52 -12.41 -31.11
N ILE A 11 -11.81 -12.40 -31.47
CA ILE A 11 -12.85 -11.65 -30.76
C ILE A 11 -13.00 -12.17 -29.33
N ARG A 12 -13.05 -13.49 -29.15
CA ARG A 12 -13.10 -14.08 -27.80
C ARG A 12 -11.86 -13.75 -26.98
N ALA A 13 -10.67 -13.72 -27.59
CA ALA A 13 -9.43 -13.39 -26.92
C ALA A 13 -9.40 -11.90 -26.51
N MET A 14 -9.88 -11.00 -27.37
CA MET A 14 -10.07 -9.59 -27.03
C MET A 14 -11.03 -9.41 -25.86
N ILE A 15 -12.19 -10.08 -25.88
CA ILE A 15 -13.15 -10.02 -24.77
C ILE A 15 -12.48 -10.42 -23.46
N TRP A 16 -11.75 -11.54 -23.43
CA TRP A 16 -11.03 -11.96 -22.23
C TRP A 16 -9.93 -10.99 -21.80
N LYS A 17 -9.17 -10.41 -22.74
CA LYS A 17 -8.18 -9.36 -22.43
C LYS A 17 -8.84 -8.15 -21.76
N SER A 18 -10.05 -7.78 -22.19
CA SER A 18 -10.82 -6.69 -21.59
C SER A 18 -11.41 -7.02 -20.21
N THR A 19 -11.35 -8.27 -19.74
CA THR A 19 -11.77 -8.64 -18.39
C THR A 19 -10.66 -8.55 -17.35
N VAL A 20 -9.43 -8.21 -17.76
CA VAL A 20 -8.31 -8.05 -16.84
C VAL A 20 -8.39 -6.65 -16.25
N GLU A 21 -8.52 -6.58 -14.92
CA GLU A 21 -8.59 -5.33 -14.16
C GLU A 21 -7.38 -5.21 -13.24
N PRO A 22 -6.79 -4.01 -13.09
CA PRO A 22 -5.76 -3.76 -12.08
C PRO A 22 -6.27 -4.07 -10.68
N ARG A 23 -5.42 -4.73 -9.88
CA ARG A 23 -5.73 -5.08 -8.49
C ARG A 23 -4.47 -5.09 -7.64
N THR A 24 -4.66 -4.98 -6.34
CA THR A 24 -3.59 -5.23 -5.37
C THR A 24 -3.59 -6.71 -5.00
N VAL A 25 -2.48 -7.39 -5.25
CA VAL A 25 -2.29 -8.79 -4.88
C VAL A 25 -1.37 -8.86 -3.69
N GLU A 26 -1.93 -9.30 -2.57
CA GLU A 26 -1.20 -9.51 -1.34
C GLU A 26 -0.40 -10.80 -1.41
N VAL A 27 0.89 -10.69 -1.16
CA VAL A 27 1.86 -11.77 -1.16
C VAL A 27 2.70 -11.67 0.10
N ARG A 28 2.55 -12.62 1.00
CA ARG A 28 3.29 -12.65 2.27
C ARG A 28 4.17 -13.88 2.34
N VAL A 29 5.27 -13.76 3.06
CA VAL A 29 6.04 -14.91 3.55
C VAL A 29 5.71 -15.05 5.03
N LEU A 30 5.08 -16.16 5.39
CA LEU A 30 4.78 -16.42 6.80
C LEU A 30 6.07 -16.81 7.53
N PRO A 31 6.31 -16.25 8.74
CA PRO A 31 7.51 -16.53 9.51
C PRO A 31 7.57 -17.99 9.95
N LEU A 32 8.79 -18.45 10.21
CA LEU A 32 9.08 -19.76 10.76
C LEU A 32 8.46 -19.85 12.17
N GLU A 33 7.34 -20.55 12.32
CA GLU A 33 6.88 -21.00 13.64
C GLU A 33 7.69 -22.23 14.07
N GLU A 34 7.84 -22.49 15.38
CA GLU A 34 8.52 -23.70 15.87
C GLU A 34 7.94 -24.96 15.19
N GLY A 35 8.77 -25.61 14.35
CA GLY A 35 8.41 -26.81 13.60
C GLY A 35 7.70 -26.59 12.25
N LYS A 36 7.51 -25.35 11.78
CA LYS A 36 6.95 -25.04 10.44
C LYS A 36 7.96 -24.32 9.57
N VAL A 37 7.96 -24.66 8.28
CA VAL A 37 8.79 -24.01 7.26
C VAL A 37 8.10 -22.73 6.77
N SER A 38 8.86 -21.66 6.59
CA SER A 38 8.38 -20.41 5.99
C SER A 38 7.83 -20.70 4.60
N HIS A 39 6.72 -20.07 4.25
CA HIS A 39 6.10 -20.30 2.96
C HIS A 39 5.32 -19.08 2.47
N LEU A 40 5.26 -18.98 1.14
CA LEU A 40 4.54 -18.02 0.37
C LEU A 40 3.04 -18.26 0.53
N VAL A 41 2.32 -17.21 0.86
CA VAL A 41 0.87 -17.17 0.90
C VAL A 41 0.36 -15.95 0.15
N SER A 42 -0.80 -16.10 -0.48
CA SER A 42 -1.57 -14.98 -0.98
C SER A 42 -2.98 -15.05 -0.41
N LEU A 43 -3.43 -13.95 0.19
CA LEU A 43 -4.79 -13.82 0.69
C LEU A 43 -5.75 -13.32 -0.40
N THR A 44 -5.22 -12.89 -1.54
CA THR A 44 -6.00 -12.38 -2.65
C THR A 44 -6.66 -13.52 -3.41
N PRO A 45 -7.99 -13.46 -3.66
CA PRO A 45 -8.68 -14.46 -4.45
C PRO A 45 -8.08 -14.62 -5.86
N VAL A 46 -8.13 -15.86 -6.36
CA VAL A 46 -7.72 -16.16 -7.75
C VAL A 46 -8.63 -15.40 -8.72
N PRO A 47 -8.08 -14.69 -9.72
CA PRO A 47 -8.86 -13.83 -10.59
C PRO A 47 -9.86 -14.64 -11.43
N ALA A 48 -11.05 -14.07 -11.64
CA ALA A 48 -12.18 -14.73 -12.29
C ALA A 48 -11.86 -15.35 -13.67
N PRO A 49 -11.05 -14.73 -14.55
CA PRO A 49 -10.68 -15.35 -15.83
C PRO A 49 -9.99 -16.72 -15.67
N LEU A 50 -9.23 -16.95 -14.61
CA LEU A 50 -8.57 -18.24 -14.36
C LEU A 50 -9.52 -19.32 -13.85
N GLN A 51 -10.64 -18.92 -13.25
CA GLN A 51 -11.67 -19.82 -12.71
C GLN A 51 -12.77 -20.15 -13.74
N THR A 52 -12.98 -19.28 -14.73
CA THR A 52 -14.15 -19.39 -15.62
C THR A 52 -14.03 -20.51 -16.65
N CYS A 53 -12.92 -20.60 -17.40
CA CYS A 53 -12.74 -21.65 -18.39
C CYS A 53 -11.27 -21.89 -18.77
N ARG A 54 -10.99 -23.08 -19.34
CA ARG A 54 -9.64 -23.46 -19.83
C ARG A 54 -9.10 -22.50 -20.89
N LYS A 55 -9.97 -21.95 -21.76
CA LYS A 55 -9.56 -21.00 -22.80
C LYS A 55 -8.97 -19.73 -22.17
N ALA A 56 -9.69 -19.10 -21.25
CA ALA A 56 -9.25 -17.88 -20.59
C ALA A 56 -7.94 -18.08 -19.81
N ARG A 57 -7.81 -19.21 -19.10
CA ARG A 57 -6.58 -19.59 -18.39
C ARG A 57 -5.35 -19.70 -19.30
N ASN A 58 -5.53 -20.21 -20.51
CA ASN A 58 -4.44 -20.45 -21.45
C ASN A 58 -4.12 -19.25 -22.37
N LEU A 59 -4.79 -18.10 -22.20
CA LEU A 59 -4.49 -16.88 -22.97
C LEU A 59 -3.26 -16.12 -22.45
N GLY A 60 -2.66 -16.56 -21.34
CA GLY A 60 -1.50 -15.91 -20.74
C GLY A 60 -1.78 -14.55 -20.10
N LEU A 61 -3.05 -14.30 -19.72
CA LEU A 61 -3.47 -13.06 -19.06
C LEU A 61 -2.89 -12.89 -17.65
N TYR A 62 -2.60 -14.02 -16.99
CA TYR A 62 -1.91 -14.10 -15.71
C TYR A 62 -0.86 -15.21 -15.83
N LYS A 63 0.23 -15.08 -15.09
CA LYS A 63 1.31 -16.07 -15.01
C LYS A 63 1.48 -16.54 -13.57
N GLN A 64 1.88 -17.79 -13.41
CA GLN A 64 2.38 -18.28 -12.13
C GLN A 64 3.72 -17.58 -11.89
N ALA A 65 3.88 -16.96 -10.73
CA ALA A 65 5.05 -16.19 -10.35
C ALA A 65 5.44 -16.45 -8.90
N PHE A 66 6.67 -16.09 -8.56
CA PHE A 66 7.24 -16.09 -7.21
C PHE A 66 7.47 -17.48 -6.60
N ALA A 67 7.59 -18.52 -7.45
CA ALA A 67 8.08 -19.83 -7.01
C ALA A 67 9.49 -19.76 -6.40
N GLU A 68 10.31 -18.83 -6.89
CA GLU A 68 11.66 -18.55 -6.42
C GLU A 68 11.69 -18.02 -4.98
N VAL A 69 10.62 -17.34 -4.56
CA VAL A 69 10.45 -16.85 -3.18
C VAL A 69 10.20 -18.03 -2.24
N GLU A 70 9.34 -18.99 -2.63
CA GLU A 70 9.13 -20.23 -1.87
C GLU A 70 10.41 -21.07 -1.80
N ALA A 71 11.13 -21.21 -2.91
CA ALA A 71 12.37 -21.97 -2.98
C ALA A 71 13.46 -21.39 -2.06
N SER A 72 13.45 -20.07 -1.86
CA SER A 72 14.37 -19.40 -0.93
C SER A 72 13.92 -19.53 0.54
N ALA A 73 12.63 -19.77 0.78
CA ALA A 73 12.03 -19.86 2.10
C ALA A 73 11.90 -21.30 2.64
N SER A 74 12.01 -22.33 1.79
CA SER A 74 11.70 -23.71 2.16
C SER A 74 12.78 -24.74 1.79
N ASP A 75 12.96 -25.75 2.66
CA ASP A 75 13.90 -26.88 2.49
C ASP A 75 13.42 -27.91 1.44
N GLY A 76 13.11 -27.47 0.21
CA GLY A 76 12.85 -28.37 -0.92
C GLY A 76 11.47 -29.02 -0.95
N ARG A 77 10.42 -28.32 -0.48
CA ARG A 77 9.01 -28.71 -0.69
C ARG A 77 8.49 -28.21 -2.05
N GLU A 78 7.31 -28.69 -2.43
CA GLU A 78 6.63 -28.31 -3.68
C GLU A 78 6.48 -26.78 -3.79
N GLU A 79 6.99 -26.20 -4.87
CA GLU A 79 7.06 -24.75 -5.07
C GLU A 79 5.65 -24.14 -5.16
N ARG A 80 5.35 -23.24 -4.22
CA ARG A 80 4.14 -22.42 -4.22
C ARG A 80 4.33 -21.23 -5.13
N TYR A 81 3.24 -20.82 -5.78
CA TYR A 81 3.24 -19.69 -6.70
C TYR A 81 1.97 -18.87 -6.51
N VAL A 82 2.03 -17.62 -6.97
CA VAL A 82 0.88 -16.71 -7.04
C VAL A 82 0.56 -16.42 -8.50
N TRP A 83 -0.72 -16.33 -8.84
CA TRP A 83 -1.15 -15.90 -10.17
C TRP A 83 -1.14 -14.37 -10.25
N LEU A 84 -0.25 -13.82 -11.06
CA LEU A 84 -0.03 -12.39 -11.21
C LEU A 84 -0.06 -11.95 -12.67
N ASN A 85 -0.52 -10.72 -12.87
CA ASN A 85 -0.23 -9.94 -14.06
C ASN A 85 0.71 -8.79 -13.66
N LEU A 86 2.03 -9.00 -13.76
CA LEU A 86 3.04 -8.00 -13.37
C LEU A 86 2.99 -6.70 -14.19
N GLU A 87 2.19 -6.63 -15.26
CA GLU A 87 1.94 -5.41 -16.03
C GLU A 87 0.74 -4.59 -15.53
N LEU A 88 -0.06 -5.10 -14.58
CA LEU A 88 -1.22 -4.38 -14.04
C LEU A 88 -1.39 -4.52 -12.52
N ASP A 89 -0.97 -5.64 -11.95
CA ASP A 89 -1.14 -5.95 -10.54
C ASP A 89 -0.12 -5.16 -9.70
N VAL A 90 -0.61 -4.54 -8.62
CA VAL A 90 0.25 -4.02 -7.54
C VAL A 90 0.59 -5.18 -6.62
N VAL A 91 1.88 -5.46 -6.44
CA VAL A 91 2.32 -6.51 -5.52
C VAL A 91 2.40 -5.90 -4.13
N SER A 92 1.52 -6.34 -3.22
CA SER A 92 1.57 -5.92 -1.82
C SER A 92 2.27 -6.96 -0.97
N ILE A 93 3.41 -6.59 -0.37
CA ILE A 93 4.14 -7.47 0.55
C ILE A 93 3.68 -7.33 2.00
N GLY A 94 2.78 -6.38 2.27
CA GLY A 94 2.27 -6.11 3.61
C GLY A 94 3.43 -5.84 4.59
N PRO A 95 3.43 -6.45 5.79
CA PRO A 95 4.51 -6.31 6.75
C PRO A 95 5.70 -7.25 6.48
N THR A 96 5.69 -8.04 5.40
CA THR A 96 6.81 -8.93 5.08
C THR A 96 8.01 -8.11 4.61
N HIS A 97 9.19 -8.45 5.12
CA HIS A 97 10.46 -7.85 4.71
C HIS A 97 10.73 -8.02 3.20
N ALA A 98 11.15 -6.95 2.53
CA ALA A 98 11.42 -6.89 1.10
C ALA A 98 12.55 -7.83 0.66
N SER A 99 13.45 -8.17 1.56
CA SER A 99 14.56 -9.11 1.40
C SER A 99 14.14 -10.46 0.87
N TRP A 100 12.98 -10.95 1.30
CA TRP A 100 12.38 -12.22 0.87
C TRP A 100 12.06 -12.24 -0.63
N PHE A 101 11.83 -11.08 -1.23
CA PHE A 101 11.46 -10.94 -2.62
C PHE A 101 12.64 -10.58 -3.52
N ARG A 102 13.88 -10.61 -3.00
CA ARG A 102 15.10 -10.26 -3.75
C ARG A 102 15.22 -10.97 -5.10
N ALA A 103 14.87 -12.26 -5.17
CA ALA A 103 14.95 -13.06 -6.39
C ALA A 103 14.02 -12.55 -7.50
N VAL A 104 12.92 -11.89 -7.12
CA VAL A 104 11.84 -11.47 -8.03
C VAL A 104 11.69 -9.95 -8.10
N ALA A 105 12.42 -9.20 -7.27
CA ALA A 105 12.38 -7.74 -7.21
C ALA A 105 12.52 -7.04 -8.58
N PRO A 106 13.41 -7.48 -9.51
CA PRO A 106 13.51 -6.86 -10.83
C PRO A 106 12.27 -7.06 -11.72
N SER A 107 11.38 -7.99 -11.39
CA SER A 107 10.16 -8.25 -12.17
C SER A 107 8.95 -7.41 -11.74
N ILE A 108 9.04 -6.74 -10.60
CA ILE A 108 7.94 -5.99 -10.00
C ILE A 108 7.94 -4.56 -10.52
N ARG A 109 6.79 -4.10 -11.05
CA ARG A 109 6.59 -2.73 -11.54
C ARG A 109 5.88 -1.83 -10.54
N TRP A 110 4.93 -2.36 -9.79
CA TRP A 110 4.24 -1.63 -8.72
C TRP A 110 4.35 -2.42 -7.42
N LEU A 111 4.92 -1.80 -6.41
CA LEU A 111 5.15 -2.42 -5.12
C LEU A 111 4.41 -1.65 -4.02
N GLN A 112 3.68 -2.37 -3.18
CA GLN A 112 3.09 -1.85 -1.97
C GLN A 112 3.66 -2.56 -0.75
N PHE A 113 4.02 -1.82 0.30
CA PHE A 113 4.51 -2.39 1.56
C PHE A 113 3.90 -1.63 2.73
N ALA A 114 3.76 -2.31 3.87
CA ALA A 114 3.33 -1.69 5.11
C ALA A 114 4.57 -1.26 5.88
N CYS A 115 4.60 -0.03 6.34
CA CYS A 115 5.76 0.52 7.03
C CYS A 115 5.32 1.33 8.24
N ASP A 116 6.00 1.04 9.35
CA ASP A 116 5.89 1.79 10.58
C ASP A 116 7.05 2.78 10.71
N PHE A 117 6.78 3.97 11.23
CA PHE A 117 7.78 5.00 11.49
C PHE A 117 7.69 5.40 12.96
N THR A 118 8.06 4.49 13.85
CA THR A 118 8.18 4.79 15.28
C THR A 118 9.54 5.42 15.57
N TRP A 119 9.54 6.69 15.98
CA TRP A 119 10.71 7.36 16.51
C TRP A 119 11.09 6.78 17.88
N GLY A 120 12.35 6.39 18.07
CA GLY A 120 12.95 6.35 19.41
C GLY A 120 13.39 5.00 19.98
N SER A 121 13.43 3.90 19.22
CA SER A 121 14.31 2.79 19.60
C SER A 121 15.70 3.05 19.00
N GLU A 122 16.73 3.13 19.86
CA GLU A 122 18.15 3.20 19.47
C GLU A 122 18.62 2.00 18.64
N PHE A 123 17.75 1.01 18.42
CA PHE A 123 18.01 -0.19 17.64
C PHE A 123 16.78 -0.46 16.76
N ASP A 124 17.07 -0.57 15.46
CA ASP A 124 16.19 -0.97 14.36
C ASP A 124 14.96 -0.09 14.12
N PHE A 125 15.10 0.77 13.11
CA PHE A 125 13.96 1.03 12.25
C PHE A 125 13.52 -0.33 11.68
N ASP A 126 12.43 -0.92 12.14
CA ASP A 126 11.87 -2.13 11.54
C ASP A 126 11.16 -1.74 10.24
N PHE A 127 11.94 -1.18 9.31
CA PHE A 127 11.50 -1.03 7.95
C PHE A 127 11.36 -2.45 7.41
N THR A 128 10.14 -2.82 7.07
CA THR A 128 9.86 -3.93 6.15
C THR A 128 10.56 -3.74 4.80
N PHE A 129 11.16 -2.56 4.59
CA PHE A 129 11.89 -2.17 3.41
C PHE A 129 13.21 -1.48 3.81
N ASP A 130 14.26 -2.28 4.02
CA ASP A 130 15.58 -1.75 4.33
C ASP A 130 16.07 -0.81 3.20
N SER A 131 16.71 0.29 3.62
CA SER A 131 17.47 1.21 2.81
C SER A 131 18.32 0.55 1.75
N ASP A 132 19.01 -0.53 2.13
CA ASP A 132 19.93 -1.24 1.27
C ASP A 132 19.20 -2.11 0.25
N GLU A 133 17.88 -2.24 0.26
CA GLU A 133 17.16 -3.15 -0.64
C GLU A 133 16.44 -2.44 -1.78
N VAL A 134 16.25 -1.12 -1.68
CA VAL A 134 15.60 -0.29 -2.72
C VAL A 134 16.20 -0.52 -4.10
N HIS A 135 17.54 -0.67 -4.17
CA HIS A 135 18.24 -0.86 -5.42
C HIS A 135 17.91 -2.18 -6.13
N LEU A 136 17.42 -3.20 -5.40
CA LEU A 136 16.96 -4.48 -5.97
C LEU A 136 15.68 -4.29 -6.79
N TYR A 137 14.91 -3.24 -6.49
CA TYR A 137 13.63 -2.89 -7.09
C TYR A 137 13.79 -1.82 -8.18
N ALA A 138 14.87 -1.87 -8.96
CA ALA A 138 15.21 -0.87 -9.96
C ALA A 138 14.11 -0.63 -11.03
N ASN A 139 13.30 -1.65 -11.32
CA ASN A 139 12.22 -1.59 -12.32
C ASN A 139 10.88 -1.14 -11.74
N VAL A 140 10.81 -0.85 -10.43
CA VAL A 140 9.58 -0.31 -9.83
C VAL A 140 9.34 1.11 -10.35
N GLU A 141 8.17 1.28 -10.93
CA GLU A 141 7.65 2.55 -11.42
C GLU A 141 7.01 3.35 -10.30
N GLN A 142 6.32 2.67 -9.38
CA GLN A 142 5.67 3.31 -8.23
C GLN A 142 5.71 2.40 -7.00
N PHE A 143 6.16 2.98 -5.90
CA PHE A 143 6.07 2.47 -4.55
C PHE A 143 4.84 3.05 -3.85
N TYR A 144 4.16 2.20 -3.08
CA TYR A 144 3.07 2.55 -2.19
C TYR A 144 3.42 2.13 -0.77
N ALA A 145 3.69 3.08 0.12
CA ALA A 145 3.91 2.81 1.53
C ALA A 145 2.60 3.02 2.30
N VAL A 146 2.12 1.97 2.95
CA VAL A 146 0.98 2.06 3.87
C VAL A 146 1.52 2.45 5.24
N CYS A 147 1.18 3.66 5.70
CA CYS A 147 1.67 4.28 6.92
C CYS A 147 0.97 3.70 8.16
N THR A 148 1.50 2.63 8.77
CA THR A 148 0.83 1.94 9.88
C THR A 148 0.77 2.75 11.17
N CYS A 149 1.70 3.68 11.37
CA CYS A 149 1.69 4.67 12.47
C CYS A 149 0.89 5.94 12.16
N GLY A 150 0.22 6.00 11.00
CA GLY A 150 -0.42 7.20 10.51
C GLY A 150 0.55 8.14 9.78
N MET A 151 -0.02 9.08 9.03
CA MET A 151 0.73 9.91 8.09
C MET A 151 1.62 10.96 8.78
N GLU A 152 1.27 11.41 9.99
CA GLU A 152 2.06 12.39 10.76
C GLU A 152 3.45 11.86 11.13
N GLY A 153 3.59 10.54 11.34
CA GLY A 153 4.88 9.91 11.61
C GLY A 153 5.88 10.09 10.47
N TRP A 154 5.40 10.33 9.25
CA TRP A 154 6.19 10.46 8.03
C TRP A 154 6.62 11.91 7.74
N ARG A 155 6.45 12.83 8.69
CA ARG A 155 6.92 14.21 8.55
C ARG A 155 8.45 14.27 8.45
N GLY A 156 8.94 15.02 7.47
CA GLY A 156 10.37 15.20 7.20
C GLY A 156 11.02 14.00 6.52
N ILE A 157 10.24 13.06 5.97
CA ILE A 157 10.76 11.82 5.36
C ILE A 157 11.78 12.10 4.25
N THR A 158 11.58 13.18 3.49
CA THR A 158 12.46 13.57 2.37
C THR A 158 13.83 14.09 2.83
N GLU A 159 13.89 14.65 4.03
CA GLU A 159 15.12 15.11 4.66
C GLU A 159 15.85 13.97 5.38
N GLN A 160 15.09 13.05 5.96
CA GLN A 160 15.60 12.00 6.87
C GLN A 160 16.07 10.74 6.12
N LEU A 161 15.33 10.27 5.11
CA LEU A 161 15.73 9.09 4.33
C LEU A 161 16.52 9.51 3.08
N TRP A 162 17.71 10.07 3.31
CA TRP A 162 18.59 10.57 2.24
C TRP A 162 18.93 9.50 1.19
N PHE A 163 18.93 8.23 1.58
CA PHE A 163 19.20 7.08 0.70
C PHE A 163 18.00 6.73 -0.22
N TRP A 164 16.78 7.20 0.09
CA TRP A 164 15.58 7.07 -0.76
C TRP A 164 15.37 8.23 -1.74
N ARG A 165 16.31 9.18 -1.84
CA ARG A 165 16.13 10.40 -2.65
C ARG A 165 15.68 10.16 -4.09
N PHE A 166 16.16 9.10 -4.72
CA PHE A 166 15.80 8.75 -6.10
C PHE A 166 14.44 8.05 -6.23
N ALA A 167 13.87 7.59 -5.11
CA ALA A 167 12.60 6.88 -5.05
C ALA A 167 11.44 7.75 -4.55
N PHE A 168 11.67 8.93 -3.94
CA PHE A 168 10.58 9.75 -3.40
C PHE A 168 9.60 10.25 -4.47
N GLU A 169 10.07 10.56 -5.67
CA GLU A 169 9.18 10.91 -6.79
C GLU A 169 8.24 9.74 -7.16
N LYS A 170 8.70 8.53 -6.90
CA LYS A 170 7.98 7.26 -7.11
C LYS A 170 7.33 6.74 -5.83
N LEU A 171 7.37 7.46 -4.71
CA LEU A 171 6.80 7.01 -3.44
C LEU A 171 5.47 7.73 -3.17
N THR A 172 4.42 6.93 -3.00
CA THR A 172 3.11 7.39 -2.56
C THR A 172 2.82 6.81 -1.18
N LEU A 173 2.42 7.67 -0.26
CA LEU A 173 2.09 7.37 1.12
C LEU A 173 0.58 7.23 1.25
N ILE A 174 0.13 6.13 1.85
CA ILE A 174 -1.28 5.78 2.04
C ILE A 174 -1.54 5.71 3.55
N ASP A 175 -2.43 6.57 4.04
CA ASP A 175 -2.93 6.52 5.40
C ASP A 175 -4.06 5.49 5.50
N PRO A 176 -3.87 4.36 6.22
CA PRO A 176 -4.91 3.33 6.34
C PRO A 176 -6.09 3.77 7.24
N PHE A 177 -5.92 4.79 8.08
CA PHE A 177 -6.94 5.23 9.04
C PHE A 177 -7.95 6.19 8.42
N CYS A 178 -7.50 7.04 7.48
CA CYS A 178 -8.36 8.02 6.82
C CYS A 178 -8.45 7.84 5.29
N GLY A 179 -7.73 6.87 4.71
CA GLY A 179 -7.71 6.60 3.27
C GLY A 179 -6.99 7.67 2.45
N ARG A 180 -6.26 8.57 3.10
CA ARG A 180 -5.55 9.65 2.43
C ARG A 180 -4.35 9.12 1.65
N VAL A 181 -4.10 9.72 0.50
CA VAL A 181 -2.99 9.37 -0.39
C VAL A 181 -2.21 10.64 -0.71
N VAL A 182 -0.91 10.65 -0.38
CA VAL A 182 -0.03 11.81 -0.56
C VAL A 182 1.29 11.34 -1.16
N LYS A 183 1.85 12.07 -2.12
CA LYS A 183 3.20 11.76 -2.60
C LYS A 183 4.22 12.13 -1.53
N ALA A 184 5.29 11.35 -1.38
CA ALA A 184 6.30 11.63 -0.37
C ALA A 184 6.92 13.03 -0.51
N VAL A 185 7.09 13.52 -1.74
CA VAL A 185 7.60 14.88 -2.03
C VAL A 185 6.66 16.01 -1.60
N ASP A 186 5.37 15.73 -1.50
CA ASP A 186 4.33 16.70 -1.12
C ASP A 186 3.92 16.55 0.36
N MET A 187 4.53 15.62 1.10
CA MET A 187 4.12 15.27 2.45
C MET A 187 4.19 16.46 3.42
N ASP A 188 5.33 17.13 3.49
CA ASP A 188 5.54 18.20 4.46
C ASP A 188 4.67 19.43 4.18
N SER A 189 4.49 19.78 2.90
CA SER A 189 3.61 20.88 2.51
C SER A 189 2.14 20.58 2.80
N GLU A 190 1.69 19.35 2.54
CA GLU A 190 0.34 18.92 2.88
C GLU A 190 0.09 18.96 4.39
N LEU A 191 1.01 18.41 5.19
CA LEU A 191 0.91 18.47 6.65
C LEU A 191 0.81 19.92 7.14
N GLU A 192 1.66 20.83 6.66
CA GLU A 192 1.59 22.24 7.03
C GLU A 192 0.22 22.88 6.75
N VAL A 193 -0.39 22.57 5.61
CA VAL A 193 -1.72 23.07 5.26
C VAL A 193 -2.77 22.55 6.26
N GLN A 194 -2.63 21.30 6.70
CA GLN A 194 -3.57 20.71 7.65
C GLN A 194 -3.44 21.33 9.04
N TRP A 195 -2.21 21.47 9.51
CA TRP A 195 -1.91 22.09 10.79
C TRP A 195 -2.49 23.51 10.86
N ARG A 196 -2.41 24.29 9.77
CA ARG A 196 -3.05 25.61 9.69
C ARG A 196 -4.58 25.55 9.77
N LYS A 197 -5.22 24.65 9.03
CA LYS A 197 -6.69 24.49 9.08
C LYS A 197 -7.16 24.10 10.48
N PHE A 198 -6.47 23.16 11.12
CA PHE A 198 -6.80 22.73 12.47
C PHE A 198 -6.67 23.87 13.47
N GLU A 199 -5.61 24.68 13.35
CA GLU A 199 -5.40 25.86 14.19
C GLU A 199 -6.50 26.91 13.98
N ASP A 200 -6.87 27.19 12.72
CA ASP A 200 -7.95 28.12 12.39
C ASP A 200 -9.31 27.66 12.95
N GLU A 201 -9.63 26.37 12.80
CA GLU A 201 -10.87 25.76 13.33
C GLU A 201 -10.91 25.84 14.86
N ARG A 202 -9.78 25.55 15.52
CA ARG A 202 -9.66 25.67 16.97
C ARG A 202 -9.90 27.11 17.43
N GLN A 203 -9.32 28.09 16.75
CA GLN A 203 -9.52 29.50 17.08
C GLN A 203 -10.96 29.96 16.88
N VAL A 204 -11.64 29.46 15.83
CA VAL A 204 -13.07 29.74 15.61
C VAL A 204 -13.93 29.16 16.73
N GLU A 205 -13.64 27.94 17.18
CA GLU A 205 -14.41 27.31 18.24
C GLU A 205 -14.18 28.00 19.60
N GLU A 206 -12.93 28.31 19.95
CA GLU A 206 -12.62 29.08 21.16
C GLU A 206 -13.28 30.48 21.15
N ALA A 207 -13.38 31.12 19.98
CA ALA A 207 -14.06 32.41 19.84
C ALA A 207 -15.59 32.27 20.02
N ARG A 208 -16.18 31.16 19.57
CA ARG A 208 -17.61 30.86 19.80
C ARG A 208 -17.91 30.60 21.27
N GLU A 209 -17.05 29.85 21.94
CA GLU A 209 -17.17 29.58 23.38
C GLU A 209 -17.12 30.88 24.18
N ARG A 210 -16.13 31.75 23.92
CA ARG A 210 -16.05 33.08 24.56
C ARG A 210 -17.28 33.96 24.31
N GLN A 211 -17.80 33.98 23.08
CA GLN A 211 -19.03 34.73 22.78
C GLN A 211 -20.25 34.18 23.51
N LEU A 212 -20.30 32.87 23.77
CA LEU A 212 -21.37 32.24 24.53
C LEU A 212 -21.27 32.62 26.01
N GLU A 213 -20.05 32.59 26.58
CA GLU A 213 -19.77 33.00 27.96
C GLU A 213 -20.12 34.47 28.18
N ASP A 214 -19.68 35.37 27.30
CA ASP A 214 -19.98 36.80 27.37
C ASP A 214 -21.50 37.05 27.34
N ARG A 215 -22.23 36.34 26.48
CA ARG A 215 -23.70 36.46 26.40
C ARG A 215 -24.40 35.95 27.67
N GLN A 216 -23.92 34.86 28.27
CA GLN A 216 -24.48 34.34 29.51
C GLN A 216 -24.25 35.32 30.67
N LEU A 217 -23.08 35.96 30.74
CA LEU A 217 -22.78 36.98 31.73
C LEU A 217 -23.66 38.23 31.55
N GLU A 218 -23.89 38.66 30.32
CA GLU A 218 -24.81 39.78 30.03
C GLU A 218 -26.26 39.45 30.46
N GLU A 219 -26.75 38.24 30.17
CA GLU A 219 -28.07 37.78 30.60
C GLU A 219 -28.18 37.70 32.14
N GLU A 220 -27.15 37.20 32.83
CA GLU A 220 -27.11 37.15 34.30
C GLU A 220 -27.06 38.56 34.93
N GLU A 221 -26.32 39.50 34.35
CA GLU A 221 -26.30 40.89 34.81
C GLU A 221 -27.66 41.58 34.60
N GLU A 222 -28.36 41.30 33.49
CA GLU A 222 -29.67 41.89 33.20
C GLU A 222 -30.75 41.34 34.13
N ILE A 223 -30.71 40.04 34.46
CA ILE A 223 -31.57 39.43 35.48
C ILE A 223 -31.33 40.06 36.86
N ASN A 224 -30.07 40.31 37.25
CA ASN A 224 -29.75 40.91 38.54
C ASN A 224 -30.10 42.40 38.67
N ARG A 225 -30.37 43.10 37.56
CA ARG A 225 -30.76 44.52 37.55
C ARG A 225 -32.29 44.74 37.58
N THR A 226 -33.08 43.68 37.45
CA THR A 226 -34.57 43.74 37.42
C THR A 226 -35.17 43.35 38.77
#